data_AF-A0A7W5IIJ1-F1
#
_entry.id   AF-A0A7W5IIJ1-F1
#
_cell.length_a   1.000
_cell.length_b   1.000
_cell.length_c   1.000
_cell.angle_alpha   90.00
_cell.angle_beta   90.00
_cell.angle_gamma   90.00
#
_symmetry.space_group_name_H-M   'P 1'
#
loop_
_entity.id
_entity.type
_entity.pdbx_description
1 polymer ?
#
loop_
_entity_poly.entity_id
_entity_poly.type
_entity_poly.pdbx_seq_one_letter_code
_entity_poly.pdbx_strand_id
1 'polypeptide(L)'
;MDAYMRRHMRMAAEVEQLCGALFERWCERRSVIPLTFLMRNWPIVSPSTPHFHSLSLSLAELANCEDDALDIDDLKMILKIVWIANHII
;
A
#
# COMPACT_ATOMS: atom_id res chain seq x y z
N MET A 1 6.51 -11.53 -23.99
CA MET A 1 6.33 -10.99 -22.62
C MET A 1 6.65 -12.12 -21.66
N ASP A 2 7.69 -11.96 -20.86
CA ASP A 2 8.32 -13.08 -20.15
C ASP A 2 7.73 -13.27 -18.74
N ALA A 3 8.05 -14.40 -18.10
CA ALA A 3 7.48 -14.77 -16.79
C ALA A 3 7.74 -13.72 -15.70
N TYR A 4 8.89 -13.03 -15.78
CA TYR A 4 9.27 -11.94 -14.88
C TYR A 4 8.28 -10.76 -14.95
N MET A 5 8.03 -10.23 -16.15
CA MET A 5 7.07 -9.14 -16.37
C MET A 5 5.66 -9.51 -15.90
N ARG A 6 5.22 -10.76 -16.14
CA ARG A 6 3.92 -11.26 -15.64
C ARG A 6 3.87 -11.35 -14.11
N ARG A 7 4.98 -11.65 -13.44
CA ARG A 7 5.04 -11.67 -11.98
C ARG A 7 4.97 -10.25 -11.42
N HIS A 8 5.76 -9.34 -11.98
CA HIS A 8 5.78 -7.93 -11.60
C HIS A 8 4.40 -7.27 -11.77
N MET A 9 3.72 -7.49 -12.91
CA MET A 9 2.36 -6.96 -13.14
C MET A 9 1.32 -7.51 -12.14
N ARG A 10 1.41 -8.80 -11.78
CA ARG A 10 0.51 -9.39 -10.78
C ARG A 10 0.73 -8.81 -9.39
N MET A 11 1.99 -8.65 -8.99
CA MET A 11 2.34 -8.05 -7.70
C MET A 11 1.90 -6.57 -7.63
N ALA A 12 2.11 -5.81 -8.71
CA ALA A 12 1.63 -4.43 -8.82
C ALA A 12 0.09 -4.36 -8.71
N ALA A 13 -0.64 -5.22 -9.42
CA ALA A 13 -2.10 -5.26 -9.35
C ALA A 13 -2.60 -5.64 -7.94
N GLU A 14 -1.90 -6.53 -7.24
CA GLU A 14 -2.24 -6.91 -5.87
C GLU A 14 -2.02 -5.73 -4.89
N VAL A 15 -0.95 -4.96 -5.05
CA VAL A 15 -0.74 -3.73 -4.27
C VAL A 15 -1.85 -2.73 -4.53
N GLU A 16 -2.19 -2.47 -5.79
CA GLU A 16 -3.28 -1.54 -6.15
C GLU A 16 -4.62 -1.97 -5.55
N GLN A 17 -4.93 -3.27 -5.57
CA GLN A 17 -6.15 -3.80 -4.95
C GLN A 17 -6.18 -3.58 -3.44
N LEU A 18 -5.06 -3.83 -2.75
CA LEU A 18 -4.96 -3.64 -1.29
C LEU A 18 -5.04 -2.16 -0.91
N CYS A 19 -4.39 -1.29 -1.68
CA CYS A 19 -4.48 0.16 -1.49
C CYS A 19 -5.92 0.67 -1.70
N GLY A 20 -6.62 0.19 -2.73
CA GLY A 20 -8.04 0.51 -2.95
C GLY A 20 -8.93 0.07 -1.78
N ALA A 21 -8.73 -1.14 -1.27
CA ALA A 21 -9.47 -1.63 -0.11
C ALA A 21 -9.21 -0.80 1.17
N LEU A 22 -7.96 -0.42 1.43
CA LEU A 22 -7.63 0.48 2.54
C LEU A 22 -8.28 1.86 2.34
N PHE A 23 -8.25 2.41 1.13
CA PHE A 23 -8.86 3.69 0.81
C PHE A 23 -10.36 3.69 1.10
N GLU A 24 -11.11 2.72 0.56
CA GLU A 24 -12.56 2.61 0.78
C GLU A 24 -12.88 2.54 2.27
N ARG A 25 -12.17 1.69 3.00
CA ARG A 25 -12.41 1.44 4.41
C ARG A 25 -12.08 2.65 5.30
N TRP A 26 -11.01 3.36 4.99
CA TRP A 26 -10.65 4.58 5.72
C TRP A 26 -11.55 5.76 5.34
N CYS A 27 -12.06 5.81 4.12
CA CYS A 27 -13.12 6.76 3.74
C CYS A 27 -14.41 6.51 4.53
N GLU A 28 -14.86 5.26 4.65
CA GLU A 28 -16.05 4.89 5.45
C GLU A 28 -15.90 5.30 6.91
N ARG A 29 -14.71 5.08 7.49
CA ARG A 29 -14.39 5.43 8.89
C ARG A 29 -14.01 6.90 9.11
N ARG A 30 -13.86 7.68 8.03
CA ARG A 30 -13.35 9.05 8.05
C ARG A 30 -11.96 9.16 8.70
N SER A 31 -11.11 8.15 8.50
CA SER A 31 -9.76 8.09 9.04
C SER A 31 -8.80 8.96 8.22
N VAL A 32 -8.80 10.26 8.48
CA VAL A 32 -8.05 11.26 7.69
C VAL A 32 -6.53 11.04 7.73
N ILE A 33 -6.00 10.63 8.90
CA ILE A 33 -4.55 10.39 9.06
C ILE A 33 -4.09 9.24 8.14
N PRO A 34 -4.63 8.00 8.24
CA PRO A 34 -4.30 6.92 7.30
C PRO A 34 -4.47 7.29 5.82
N LEU A 35 -5.55 7.99 5.47
CA LEU A 35 -5.78 8.46 4.09
C LEU A 35 -4.66 9.37 3.60
N THR A 36 -4.18 10.28 4.46
CA THR A 36 -3.07 11.19 4.11
C THR A 36 -1.79 10.42 3.82
N PHE A 37 -1.50 9.37 4.60
CA PHE A 37 -0.32 8.53 4.36
C PHE A 37 -0.42 7.74 3.05
N LEU A 38 -1.57 7.16 2.74
CA LEU A 38 -1.76 6.41 1.50
C LEU A 38 -1.73 7.32 0.28
N MET A 39 -2.47 8.42 0.31
CA MET A 39 -2.63 9.33 -0.84
C MET A 39 -1.36 10.11 -1.22
N ARG A 40 -0.31 10.10 -0.38
CA ARG A 40 1.00 10.66 -0.74
C ARG A 40 1.66 9.94 -1.90
N ASN A 41 1.45 8.63 -2.01
CA ASN A 41 2.15 7.76 -2.96
C ASN A 41 1.20 6.89 -3.80
N TRP A 42 -0.09 6.90 -3.50
CA TRP A 42 -1.13 6.15 -4.21
C TRP A 42 -2.25 7.12 -4.66
N PRO A 43 -2.87 6.95 -5.85
CA PRO A 43 -2.69 5.85 -6.81
C PRO A 43 -1.39 5.91 -7.61
N ILE A 44 -0.80 4.74 -7.90
CA ILE A 44 0.45 4.65 -8.66
C ILE A 44 0.14 4.72 -10.16
N VAL A 45 0.29 5.91 -10.74
CA VAL A 45 -0.02 6.16 -12.17
C VAL A 45 0.95 5.43 -13.12
N SER A 46 2.20 5.23 -12.71
CA SER A 46 3.21 4.50 -13.48
C SER A 46 3.99 3.56 -12.54
N PRO A 47 3.64 2.27 -12.48
CA PRO A 47 4.27 1.33 -11.56
C PRO A 47 5.75 1.17 -11.89
N SER A 48 6.59 1.77 -11.05
CA SER A 48 8.04 1.65 -11.08
C SER A 48 8.56 1.42 -9.66
N THR A 49 9.73 0.80 -9.58
CA THR A 49 10.39 0.46 -8.32
C THR A 49 10.43 1.60 -7.28
N PRO A 50 10.76 2.86 -7.65
CA PRO A 50 10.74 3.97 -6.69
C PRO A 50 9.36 4.27 -6.11
N HIS A 51 8.28 4.14 -6.88
CA HIS A 51 6.93 4.41 -6.39
C HIS A 51 6.48 3.35 -5.36
N PHE A 52 6.76 2.07 -5.62
CA PHE A 52 6.48 1.00 -4.67
C PHE A 52 7.30 1.15 -3.38
N HIS A 53 8.56 1.56 -3.50
CA HIS A 53 9.40 1.84 -2.34
C HIS A 53 8.87 3.02 -1.50
N SER A 54 8.49 4.14 -2.14
CA SER A 54 7.93 5.28 -1.40
C SER A 54 6.59 4.94 -0.73
N LEU A 55 5.74 4.15 -1.42
CA LEU A 55 4.51 3.62 -0.83
C LEU A 55 4.80 2.71 0.38
N SER A 56 5.78 1.81 0.26
CA SER A 56 6.14 0.90 1.35
C SER A 56 6.67 1.64 2.58
N LEU A 57 7.53 2.64 2.38
CA LEU A 57 8.02 3.49 3.47
C LEU A 57 6.89 4.24 4.17
N SER A 58 5.99 4.86 3.40
CA SER A 58 4.88 5.65 3.96
C SER A 58 3.91 4.79 4.77
N LEU A 59 3.59 3.58 4.30
CA LEU A 59 2.70 2.67 5.02
C LEU A 59 3.39 2.00 6.22
N ALA A 60 4.69 1.71 6.12
CA ALA A 60 5.46 1.22 7.25
C ALA A 60 5.58 2.28 8.37
N GLU A 61 5.75 3.55 8.02
CA GLU A 61 5.71 4.65 8.98
C GLU A 61 4.36 4.69 9.71
N LEU A 62 3.26 4.65 8.96
CA LEU A 62 1.90 4.63 9.52
C LEU A 62 1.68 3.44 10.47
N ALA A 63 2.14 2.23 10.12
CA ALA A 63 1.98 1.04 10.97
C ALA A 63 2.80 1.07 12.27
N ASN A 64 3.82 1.92 12.35
CA ASN A 64 4.64 2.09 13.55
C ASN A 64 4.17 3.25 14.44
N CYS A 65 3.16 4.02 14.01
CA CYS A 65 2.56 5.03 14.87
C CYS A 65 1.69 4.37 15.95
N GLU A 66 1.86 4.75 17.23
CA GLU A 66 1.04 4.29 18.36
C GLU A 66 -0.36 4.94 18.39
N ASP A 67 -0.93 5.28 17.24
CA ASP A 67 -2.26 5.87 17.13
C ASP A 67 -3.32 4.77 16.95
N ASP A 68 -4.42 4.84 17.69
CA ASP A 68 -5.54 3.87 17.68
C ASP A 68 -6.35 3.89 16.35
N ALA A 69 -5.84 4.55 15.32
CA ALA A 69 -6.50 4.73 14.03
C ALA A 69 -6.52 3.47 13.15
N LEU A 70 -5.65 2.49 13.41
CA LEU A 70 -5.53 1.25 12.65
C LEU A 70 -6.06 0.07 13.46
N ASP A 71 -6.98 -0.69 12.89
CA ASP A 71 -7.28 -2.00 13.46
C ASP A 71 -6.41 -3.12 12.86
N ILE A 72 -6.64 -4.34 13.35
CA ILE A 72 -5.88 -5.53 12.95
C ILE A 72 -5.93 -5.78 11.44
N ASP A 73 -7.05 -5.50 10.77
CA ASP A 73 -7.18 -5.75 9.34
C ASP A 73 -6.47 -4.68 8.51
N ASP A 74 -6.45 -3.43 8.98
CA ASP A 74 -5.61 -2.37 8.39
C ASP A 74 -4.14 -2.78 8.43
N LEU A 75 -3.67 -3.21 9.61
CA LEU A 75 -2.28 -3.63 9.81
C LEU A 75 -1.91 -4.81 8.92
N LYS A 76 -2.78 -5.83 8.80
CA LYS A 76 -2.53 -6.96 7.90
C LYS A 76 -2.39 -6.52 6.45
N MET A 77 -3.26 -5.64 5.97
CA MET A 77 -3.21 -5.14 4.60
C MET A 77 -1.95 -4.29 4.36
N ILE A 78 -1.62 -3.41 5.29
CA ILE A 78 -0.38 -2.61 5.25
C ILE A 78 0.85 -3.50 5.18
N LEU A 79 0.99 -4.46 6.11
CA LEU A 79 2.15 -5.36 6.14
C LEU A 79 2.27 -6.19 4.85
N LYS A 80 1.14 -6.59 4.28
CA LYS A 80 1.11 -7.28 2.98
C LYS A 80 1.58 -6.37 1.84
N ILE A 81 1.11 -5.11 1.78
CA ILE A 81 1.58 -4.14 0.79
C ILE A 81 3.09 -3.93 0.92
N VAL A 82 3.58 -3.67 2.13
CA VAL A 82 5.02 -3.45 2.41
C VAL A 82 5.84 -4.66 1.97
N TRP A 83 5.38 -5.88 2.28
CA TRP A 83 6.05 -7.10 1.85
C TRP A 83 6.09 -7.20 0.32
N ILE A 84 4.95 -7.05 -0.38
CA ILE A 84 4.91 -7.17 -1.83
C ILE A 84 5.80 -6.09 -2.47
N ALA A 85 5.64 -4.82 -2.07
CA ALA A 85 6.37 -3.68 -2.62
C ALA A 85 7.89 -3.86 -2.51
N ASN A 86 8.39 -4.41 -1.41
CA ASN A 86 9.82 -4.66 -1.22
C ASN A 86 10.36 -5.85 -2.04
N HIS A 87 9.49 -6.71 -2.57
CA HIS A 87 9.86 -7.85 -3.44
C HIS A 87 9.59 -7.58 -4.94
N ILE A 88 9.02 -6.42 -5.28
CA ILE A 88 8.92 -5.92 -6.66
C ILE A 88 10.26 -5.32 -7.12
N ILE A 89 11.05 -4.79 -6.18
CA ILE A 89 12.37 -4.14 -6.35
C ILE A 89 13.43 -5.13 -6.84
#